data_AF-A0AAE5VS12-F1
#
_entry.id   AF-A0AAE5VS12-F1
#
_cell.length_a   1.000
_cell.length_b   1.000
_cell.length_c   1.000
_cell.angle_alpha   90.00
_cell.angle_beta   90.00
_cell.angle_gamma   90.00
#
_symmetry.space_group_name_H-M   'P 1'
#
loop_
_entity.id
_entity.type
_entity.pdbx_description
1 polymer ?
#
loop_
_entity_poly.entity_id
_entity_poly.type
_entity_poly.pdbx_seq_one_letter_code
_entity_poly.pdbx_strand_id
1 'polypeptide(L)'
;MTKLPTTPRQHTPTVDADHNPTTCFVCGMHAFGIGVNPNPKQDPHYICRRCAVGIDNYKKIERLDDYELRALDAGVDAVGEYIASHGVTDLAHFDELMQRMLVKEAWEGAARGLRAALSEAPF
;
A
#
# COMPACT_ATOMS: atom_id res chain seq x y z
N MET A 1 -35.82 -4.98 -12.88
CA MET A 1 -34.46 -4.45 -12.66
C MET A 1 -33.53 -5.10 -13.67
N THR A 2 -33.02 -4.33 -14.63
CA THR A 2 -32.04 -4.83 -15.62
C THR A 2 -30.77 -5.22 -14.87
N LYS A 3 -30.34 -6.48 -14.95
CA LYS A 3 -29.11 -6.95 -14.30
C LYS A 3 -27.95 -6.08 -14.79
N LEU A 4 -27.22 -5.46 -13.85
CA LEU A 4 -26.01 -4.73 -14.17
C LEU A 4 -25.04 -5.68 -14.90
N PRO A 5 -24.32 -5.21 -15.94
CA PRO A 5 -23.34 -6.03 -16.63
C PRO A 5 -22.34 -6.59 -15.62
N THR A 6 -22.21 -7.92 -15.60
CA THR A 6 -21.34 -8.67 -14.68
C THR A 6 -19.87 -8.55 -15.05
N THR A 7 -19.57 -8.08 -16.26
CA THR A 7 -18.22 -7.77 -16.71
C THR A 7 -17.98 -6.27 -16.51
N PRO A 8 -17.00 -5.86 -15.69
CA PRO A 8 -16.59 -4.46 -15.60
C PRO A 8 -16.28 -3.96 -17.02
N ARG A 9 -16.72 -2.74 -17.37
CA ARG A 9 -16.24 -2.10 -18.61
C ARG A 9 -14.73 -1.96 -18.50
N GLN A 10 -13.99 -2.77 -19.25
CA GLN A 10 -12.54 -2.66 -19.34
C GLN A 10 -12.23 -1.50 -20.27
N HIS A 11 -11.64 -0.44 -19.72
CA HIS A 11 -11.22 0.74 -20.47
C HIS A 11 -9.79 0.55 -20.97
N THR A 12 -9.58 -0.46 -21.80
CA THR A 12 -8.29 -0.76 -22.44
C THR A 12 -8.41 -0.64 -23.97
N PRO A 13 -7.32 -0.29 -24.69
CA PRO A 13 -6.03 0.11 -24.15
C PRO A 13 -6.08 1.52 -23.52
N THR A 14 -5.31 1.74 -22.45
CA THR A 14 -5.14 3.06 -21.79
C THR A 14 -4.00 3.87 -22.39
N VAL A 15 -3.35 3.33 -23.42
CA VAL A 15 -2.17 3.87 -24.08
C VAL A 15 -2.37 3.94 -25.59
N ASP A 16 -1.81 4.96 -26.24
CA ASP A 16 -1.79 5.05 -27.71
C ASP A 16 -0.54 4.38 -28.32
N ALA A 17 -0.40 4.48 -29.65
CA ALA A 17 0.73 3.91 -30.39
C ALA A 17 2.10 4.53 -30.04
N ASP A 18 2.11 5.75 -29.48
CA ASP A 18 3.31 6.51 -29.11
C ASP A 18 3.60 6.42 -27.60
N HIS A 19 2.93 5.50 -26.88
CA HIS A 19 3.02 5.30 -25.45
C HIS A 19 2.48 6.46 -24.59
N ASN A 20 1.63 7.33 -25.14
CA ASN A 20 0.96 8.37 -24.36
C ASN A 20 -0.29 7.82 -23.67
N PRO A 21 -0.59 8.29 -22.44
CA PRO A 21 -1.85 7.99 -21.77
C PRO A 21 -3.05 8.51 -22.56
N THR A 22 -4.06 7.67 -22.76
CA THR A 22 -5.30 8.06 -23.45
C THR A 22 -6.48 8.06 -22.48
N THR A 23 -6.85 6.88 -21.98
CA THR A 23 -8.10 6.65 -21.27
C THR A 23 -7.82 6.06 -19.89
N CYS A 24 -8.59 6.48 -18.89
CA CYS A 24 -8.46 6.01 -17.52
C CYS A 24 -9.05 4.61 -17.39
N PHE A 25 -8.24 3.68 -16.87
CA PHE A 25 -8.66 2.30 -16.61
C PHE A 25 -9.90 2.19 -15.72
N VAL A 26 -10.04 3.10 -14.76
CA VAL A 26 -11.11 3.07 -13.73
C VAL A 26 -12.42 3.67 -14.24
N CYS A 27 -12.38 4.83 -14.90
CA CYS A 27 -13.59 5.60 -15.20
C CYS A 27 -13.77 5.97 -16.68
N GLY A 28 -12.84 5.62 -17.56
CA GLY A 28 -12.94 5.90 -18.99
C GLY A 28 -12.70 7.36 -19.40
N MET A 29 -12.29 8.24 -18.47
CA MET A 29 -11.96 9.65 -18.75
C MET A 29 -10.48 9.81 -19.16
N HIS A 30 -10.07 10.97 -19.68
CA HIS A 30 -8.68 11.20 -20.09
C HIS A 30 -7.67 10.94 -18.95
N ALA A 31 -6.68 10.08 -19.21
CA ALA A 31 -5.66 9.69 -18.24
C ALA A 31 -4.44 10.61 -18.26
N PHE A 32 -3.64 10.56 -17.18
CA PHE A 32 -2.38 11.32 -17.08
C PHE A 32 -1.33 10.51 -16.30
N GLY A 33 -0.26 10.13 -16.97
CA GLY A 33 1.06 9.75 -16.44
C GLY A 33 1.22 8.47 -15.61
N ILE A 34 0.30 8.12 -14.71
CA ILE A 34 0.52 7.02 -13.75
C ILE A 34 -0.23 5.77 -14.21
N GLY A 35 0.53 4.75 -14.61
CA GLY A 35 0.04 3.39 -14.84
C GLY A 35 0.07 2.57 -13.55
N VAL A 36 -0.97 1.79 -13.29
CA VAL A 36 -1.08 0.94 -12.08
C VAL A 36 -0.86 -0.54 -12.37
N ASN A 37 -0.67 -0.94 -13.63
CA ASN A 37 -0.37 -2.32 -13.97
C ASN A 37 1.13 -2.61 -13.75
N PRO A 38 1.51 -3.56 -12.88
CA PRO A 38 2.91 -3.92 -12.64
C PRO A 38 3.53 -4.71 -13.80
N ASN A 39 2.74 -5.26 -14.72
CA ASN A 39 3.25 -6.03 -15.85
C ASN A 39 3.58 -5.11 -17.04
N PRO A 40 4.89 -4.91 -17.37
CA PRO A 40 5.29 -3.99 -18.43
C PRO A 40 4.94 -4.48 -19.84
N LYS A 41 4.53 -5.74 -20.00
CA LYS A 41 4.11 -6.32 -21.29
C LYS A 41 2.62 -6.16 -21.57
N GLN A 42 1.86 -5.66 -20.60
CA GLN A 42 0.42 -5.47 -20.69
C GLN A 42 0.08 -3.98 -20.69
N ASP A 43 -1.20 -3.68 -20.89
CA ASP A 43 -1.69 -2.31 -20.82
C ASP A 43 -1.31 -1.68 -19.46
N PRO A 44 -0.67 -0.49 -19.44
CA PRO A 44 -0.20 0.13 -18.20
C PRO A 44 -1.31 0.46 -17.21
N HIS A 45 -2.58 0.43 -17.63
CA HIS A 45 -3.74 0.89 -16.86
C HIS A 45 -3.55 2.32 -16.35
N TYR A 46 -3.28 3.27 -17.25
CA TYR A 46 -3.17 4.68 -16.87
C TYR A 46 -4.46 5.17 -16.20
N ILE A 47 -4.32 6.02 -15.18
CA ILE A 47 -5.45 6.59 -14.44
C ILE A 47 -5.56 8.12 -14.58
N CYS A 48 -6.77 8.66 -14.47
CA CYS A 48 -7.00 10.10 -14.47
C CYS A 48 -6.77 10.72 -13.08
N ARG A 49 -6.60 12.04 -13.02
CA ARG A 49 -6.27 12.77 -11.77
C ARG A 49 -7.31 12.56 -10.68
N ARG A 50 -8.56 12.48 -11.09
CA ARG A 50 -9.69 12.25 -10.20
C ARG A 50 -9.65 10.85 -9.58
N CYS A 51 -9.37 9.83 -10.38
CA CYS A 51 -9.26 8.45 -9.89
C CYS A 51 -8.01 8.25 -9.03
N ALA A 52 -6.88 8.88 -9.37
CA ALA A 52 -5.67 8.86 -8.53
C ALA A 52 -5.95 9.43 -7.13
N VAL A 53 -6.59 10.61 -7.05
CA VAL A 53 -6.99 11.22 -5.77
C VAL A 53 -8.11 10.41 -5.08
N GLY A 54 -9.01 9.81 -5.86
CA GLY A 54 -10.08 8.95 -5.34
C GLY A 54 -9.55 7.69 -4.64
N ILE A 55 -8.55 7.03 -5.24
CA ILE A 55 -7.83 5.92 -4.62
C ILE A 55 -7.15 6.38 -3.33
N ASP A 56 -6.55 7.57 -3.34
CA ASP A 56 -5.92 8.16 -2.14
C ASP A 56 -6.93 8.50 -1.02
N ASN A 57 -8.23 8.64 -1.35
CA ASN A 57 -9.30 8.84 -0.37
C ASN A 57 -9.81 7.54 0.28
N TYR A 58 -9.45 6.34 -0.19
CA TYR A 58 -9.77 5.09 0.53
C TYR A 58 -9.09 5.01 1.90
N LYS A 59 -7.98 5.74 2.11
CA LYS A 59 -7.31 5.97 3.41
C LYS A 59 -8.21 6.59 4.49
N LYS A 60 -9.43 7.02 4.14
CA LYS A 60 -10.41 7.61 5.07
C LYS A 60 -11.41 6.62 5.63
N ILE A 61 -11.44 5.37 5.17
CA ILE A 61 -12.42 4.37 5.63
C ILE A 61 -11.83 3.48 6.75
N GLU A 62 -10.56 3.08 6.66
CA GLU A 62 -9.78 2.47 7.75
C GLU A 62 -8.31 2.94 7.61
N ARG A 63 -7.66 3.32 8.72
CA ARG A 63 -6.28 3.88 8.68
C ARG A 63 -5.22 2.84 8.32
N LEU A 64 -5.52 1.56 8.57
CA LEU A 64 -4.70 0.39 8.30
C LEU A 64 -5.62 -0.70 7.77
N ASP A 65 -5.25 -1.37 6.68
CA ASP A 65 -5.94 -2.57 6.19
C ASP A 65 -5.61 -3.83 7.03
N ASP A 66 -6.28 -4.96 6.76
CA ASP A 66 -6.07 -6.21 7.53
C ASP A 66 -4.61 -6.70 7.53
N TYR A 67 -3.86 -6.47 6.45
CA TYR A 67 -2.45 -6.84 6.37
C TYR A 67 -1.58 -5.87 7.17
N GLU A 68 -1.91 -4.59 7.13
CA GLU A 68 -1.26 -3.54 7.91
C GLU A 68 -1.55 -3.65 9.41
N LEU A 69 -2.72 -4.17 9.80
CA LEU A 69 -3.02 -4.52 11.19
C LEU A 69 -2.17 -5.70 11.67
N ARG A 70 -2.03 -6.76 10.86
CA ARG A 70 -1.09 -7.87 11.16
C ARG A 70 0.36 -7.40 11.22
N ALA A 71 0.72 -6.43 10.38
CA ALA A 71 2.03 -5.81 10.40
C ALA A 71 2.28 -5.02 11.70
N LEU A 72 1.24 -4.37 12.24
CA LEU A 72 1.33 -3.64 13.50
C LEU A 72 1.70 -4.56 14.66
N ASP A 73 1.10 -5.76 14.74
CA ASP A 73 1.43 -6.76 15.75
C ASP A 73 2.92 -7.17 15.69
N ALA A 74 3.45 -7.42 14.49
CA ALA A 74 4.86 -7.72 14.30
C ALA A 74 5.79 -6.56 14.71
N GLY A 75 5.33 -5.32 14.57
CA GLY A 75 6.03 -4.14 15.07
C GLY A 75 6.07 -4.07 16.59
N VAL A 76 4.97 -4.45 17.26
CA VAL A 76 4.89 -4.55 18.73
C VAL A 76 5.84 -5.62 19.26
N ASP A 77 5.89 -6.78 18.61
CA ASP A 77 6.80 -7.87 19.00
C ASP A 77 8.27 -7.44 18.89
N ALA A 78 8.65 -6.81 17.77
CA ALA A 78 10.01 -6.31 17.56
C ALA A 78 10.42 -5.26 18.62
N VAL A 79 9.50 -4.38 19.00
CA VAL A 79 9.70 -3.41 20.10
C VAL A 79 9.90 -4.14 21.42
N GLY A 80 9.10 -5.18 21.70
CA GLY A 80 9.23 -6.01 22.89
C GLY A 80 10.59 -6.70 22.99
N GLU A 81 11.08 -7.27 21.90
CA GLU A 81 12.42 -7.89 21.82
C GLU A 81 13.54 -6.87 22.04
N TYR A 82 13.43 -5.68 21.45
CA TYR A 82 14.40 -4.62 21.65
C TYR A 82 14.44 -4.15 23.11
N ILE A 83 13.28 -3.93 23.72
CA ILE A 83 13.17 -3.56 25.15
C ILE A 83 13.77 -4.65 26.05
N ALA A 84 13.45 -5.92 25.79
CA ALA A 84 13.94 -7.05 26.57
C ALA A 84 15.47 -7.19 26.49
N SER A 85 16.08 -6.94 25.34
CA SER A 85 17.54 -7.02 25.16
C SER A 85 18.32 -5.92 25.87
N HIS A 86 17.69 -4.76 26.15
CA HIS A 86 18.33 -3.63 26.81
C HIS A 86 18.01 -3.56 28.31
N GLY A 87 16.97 -4.28 28.78
CA GLY A 87 16.62 -4.37 30.20
C GLY A 87 15.94 -3.13 30.78
N VAL A 88 15.52 -2.19 29.92
CA VAL A 88 14.86 -0.95 30.30
C VAL A 88 13.57 -0.83 29.51
N THR A 89 12.45 -0.55 30.19
CA THR A 89 11.11 -0.56 29.58
C THR A 89 10.50 0.82 29.37
N ASP A 90 11.08 1.85 29.99
CA ASP A 90 10.63 3.24 29.87
C ASP A 90 11.57 4.02 28.95
N LEU A 91 11.00 4.64 27.91
CA LEU A 91 11.72 5.43 26.91
C LEU A 91 12.50 6.60 27.54
N ALA A 92 12.03 7.12 28.68
CA ALA A 92 12.72 8.19 29.41
C ALA A 92 14.10 7.76 29.93
N HIS A 93 14.33 6.46 30.09
CA HIS A 93 15.60 5.89 30.52
C HIS A 93 16.49 5.45 29.36
N PHE A 94 16.05 5.63 28.11
CA PHE A 94 16.84 5.32 26.93
C PHE A 94 17.72 6.52 26.60
N ASP A 95 18.97 6.27 26.21
CA ASP A 95 19.76 7.31 25.58
C ASP A 95 19.21 7.65 24.17
N GLU A 96 19.66 8.76 23.61
CA GLU A 96 19.15 9.27 22.32
C GLU A 96 19.33 8.26 21.17
N LEU A 97 20.41 7.47 21.21
CA LEU A 97 20.65 6.44 20.20
C LEU A 97 19.67 5.28 20.37
N MET A 98 19.49 4.79 21.60
CA MET A 98 18.55 3.73 21.93
C MET A 98 17.10 4.11 21.55
N GLN A 99 16.69 5.36 21.79
CA GLN A 99 15.36 5.82 21.38
C GLN A 99 15.17 5.73 19.87
N ARG A 100 16.16 6.17 19.08
CA ARG A 100 16.11 6.07 17.62
C ARG A 100 16.10 4.63 17.15
N MET A 101 16.88 3.76 17.80
CA MET A 101 16.95 2.34 17.47
C MET A 101 15.65 1.62 17.80
N LEU A 102 14.99 1.95 18.92
CA LEU A 102 13.66 1.42 19.25
C LEU A 102 12.63 1.75 18.15
N VAL A 103 12.59 3.00 17.70
CA VAL A 103 11.67 3.43 16.63
C VAL A 103 12.03 2.78 15.30
N LYS A 104 13.33 2.60 15.01
CA LYS A 104 13.79 1.84 13.84
C LYS A 104 13.31 0.39 13.90
N GLU A 105 13.45 -0.29 15.04
CA GLU A 105 12.99 -1.68 15.20
C GLU A 105 11.47 -1.79 15.04
N ALA A 106 10.70 -0.84 15.58
CA ALA A 106 9.26 -0.77 15.36
C ALA A 106 8.90 -0.68 13.87
N TRP A 107 9.57 0.21 13.14
CA TRP A 107 9.37 0.40 11.69
C TRP A 107 9.76 -0.87 10.92
N GLU A 108 10.97 -1.36 11.13
CA GLU A 108 11.50 -2.52 10.41
C GLU A 108 10.69 -3.79 10.72
N GLY A 109 10.26 -3.98 11.96
CA GLY A 109 9.34 -5.04 12.38
C GLY A 109 8.03 -4.99 11.62
N ALA A 110 7.35 -3.83 11.62
CA ALA A 110 6.11 -3.65 10.87
C ALA A 110 6.30 -3.86 9.36
N ALA A 111 7.36 -3.32 8.77
CA ALA A 111 7.64 -3.51 7.35
C ALA A 111 7.93 -4.98 6.99
N ARG A 112 8.53 -5.75 7.91
CA ARG A 112 8.75 -7.20 7.73
C ARG A 112 7.44 -7.97 7.84
N GLY A 113 6.62 -7.66 8.84
CA GLY A 113 5.28 -8.23 9.03
C GLY A 113 4.36 -7.99 7.85
N LEU A 114 4.38 -6.77 7.29
CA LEU A 114 3.60 -6.43 6.10
C LEU A 114 4.01 -7.29 4.89
N ARG A 115 5.32 -7.43 4.63
CA ARG A 115 5.81 -8.28 3.53
C ARG A 115 5.41 -9.74 3.72
N ALA A 116 5.45 -10.25 4.96
CA ALA A 116 5.01 -11.61 5.26
C ALA A 116 3.50 -11.77 5.05
N ALA A 117 2.69 -10.85 5.57
CA ALA A 117 1.24 -10.88 5.43
C ALA A 117 0.81 -10.81 3.95
N LEU A 118 1.48 -9.97 3.15
CA LEU A 118 1.25 -9.88 1.71
C LEU A 118 1.71 -11.14 0.95
N SER A 119 2.72 -11.86 1.43
CA SER A 119 3.18 -13.11 0.79
C SER A 119 2.17 -14.26 0.90
N GLU A 120 1.27 -14.19 1.88
CA GLU A 120 0.17 -15.14 2.08
C GLU A 120 -1.11 -14.73 1.36
N ALA A 121 -1.10 -13.55 0.72
CA ALA A 121 -2.30 -13.01 0.11
C ALA A 121 -2.68 -13.77 -1.18
N PRO A 122 -3.99 -13.95 -1.45
CA PRO A 122 -4.47 -14.82 -2.53
C PRO A 122 -4.50 -14.14 -3.92
N PHE A 123 -3.76 -13.04 -4.12
CA PHE A 123 -3.79 -12.23 -5.35
C PHE A 123 -2.48 -12.27 -6.13
#